data_AF-A0A5C3NSU8-F1
#
_entry.id   AF-A0A5C3NSU8-F1
#
_cell.length_a   1.000
_cell.length_b   1.000
_cell.length_c   1.000
_cell.angle_alpha   90.00
_cell.angle_beta   90.00
_cell.angle_gamma   90.00
#
_symmetry.space_group_name_H-M   'P 1'
#
loop_
_entity.id
_entity.type
_entity.pdbx_description
1 polymer ?
#
loop_
_entity_poly.entity_id
_entity_poly.type
_entity_poly.pdbx_seq_one_letter_code
_entity_poly.pdbx_strand_id
1 'polypeptide(L)'
;MSTDPVISASKFSDSAVLAEVAKIRKVAEVPRPALASGKTAWAMAWMHLIIWNAWKSAYFYADKIPEGDFANYRAYAALSIKFLVDHHDAEEKTLFPMLEEKIPGSMEKNHHQHEAFLQPLGDLLKYLETVTVDKWDASTFRAKVDDLLFPVMEHLADELDSLDAEKLTAKFSEDELQAINMATHKAQSTGDSKLELPFVVQNLPPGCEFPPAPGFVKNILGPWMFYWKYAHLWKYTAYPWKQTLPTTVPAL
;
A
#
# COMPACT_ATOMS: atom_id res chain seq x y z
N MET A 1 11.05 12.27 -12.76
CA MET A 1 11.02 11.02 -13.54
C MET A 1 12.11 10.10 -13.04
N SER A 2 11.87 8.79 -12.98
CA SER A 2 12.90 7.81 -12.58
C SER A 2 14.07 7.87 -13.57
N THR A 3 15.31 7.74 -13.10
CA THR A 3 16.49 7.60 -13.96
C THR A 3 16.78 6.14 -14.32
N ASP A 4 16.04 5.20 -13.72
CA ASP A 4 16.19 3.78 -14.00
C ASP A 4 15.48 3.39 -15.33
N PRO A 5 16.17 2.72 -16.28
CA PRO A 5 15.60 2.36 -17.57
C PRO A 5 14.39 1.41 -17.48
N VAL A 6 14.37 0.48 -16.53
CA VAL A 6 13.28 -0.50 -16.37
C VAL A 6 12.00 0.22 -15.97
N ILE A 7 12.08 1.13 -14.99
CA ILE A 7 10.92 1.92 -14.56
C ILE A 7 10.49 2.92 -15.63
N SER A 8 11.45 3.53 -16.32
CA SER A 8 11.17 4.51 -17.39
C SER A 8 10.39 3.90 -18.56
N ALA A 9 10.61 2.62 -18.87
CA ALA A 9 9.91 1.90 -19.94
C ALA A 9 8.60 1.21 -19.50
N SER A 10 8.30 1.19 -18.20
CA SER A 10 7.14 0.50 -17.62
C SER A 10 5.88 1.37 -17.54
N LYS A 11 4.74 0.77 -17.20
CA LYS A 11 3.50 1.53 -16.93
C LYS A 11 3.59 2.46 -15.71
N PHE A 12 4.59 2.31 -14.84
CA PHE A 12 4.86 3.28 -13.76
C PHE A 12 5.30 4.66 -14.27
N SER A 13 5.65 4.78 -15.55
CA SER A 13 5.97 6.06 -16.21
C SER A 13 4.90 6.49 -17.22
N ASP A 14 3.81 5.74 -17.35
CA ASP A 14 2.66 6.06 -18.22
C ASP A 14 1.93 7.30 -17.68
N SER A 15 1.60 8.24 -18.56
CA SER A 15 1.00 9.52 -18.16
C SER A 15 -0.40 9.36 -17.55
N ALA A 16 -1.18 8.38 -18.00
CA ALA A 16 -2.52 8.15 -17.46
C ALA A 16 -2.43 7.59 -16.04
N VAL A 17 -1.56 6.59 -15.82
CA VAL A 17 -1.28 6.04 -14.49
C VAL A 17 -0.77 7.14 -13.54
N LEU A 18 0.19 7.97 -14.00
CA LEU A 18 0.74 9.05 -13.18
C LEU A 18 -0.29 10.14 -12.86
N ALA A 19 -1.27 10.36 -13.73
CA ALA A 19 -2.36 11.30 -13.45
C ALA A 19 -3.24 10.81 -12.29
N GLU A 20 -3.57 9.52 -12.26
CA GLU A 20 -4.32 8.91 -11.15
C GLU A 20 -3.53 8.96 -9.83
N VAL A 21 -2.23 8.61 -9.87
CA VAL A 21 -1.35 8.73 -8.70
C VAL A 21 -1.24 10.18 -8.22
N ALA A 22 -1.28 11.17 -9.12
CA ALA A 22 -1.28 12.58 -8.73
C ALA A 22 -2.56 12.99 -7.97
N LYS A 23 -3.73 12.42 -8.31
CA LYS A 23 -4.97 12.61 -7.54
C LYS A 23 -4.83 12.05 -6.12
N ILE A 24 -4.29 10.84 -5.99
CA ILE A 24 -4.03 10.20 -4.69
C ILE A 24 -3.10 11.06 -3.84
N ARG A 25 -1.98 11.52 -4.40
CA ARG A 25 -1.01 12.38 -3.71
C ARG A 25 -1.63 13.69 -3.23
N LYS A 26 -2.54 14.30 -4.01
CA LYS A 26 -3.23 15.55 -3.64
C LYS A 26 -4.03 15.39 -2.34
N VAL A 27 -4.58 14.21 -2.07
CA VAL A 27 -5.33 13.89 -0.84
C VAL A 27 -4.40 13.47 0.30
N ALA A 28 -3.35 12.71 0.02
CA ALA A 28 -2.41 12.22 1.04
C ALA A 28 -1.46 13.30 1.57
N GLU A 29 -0.89 14.12 0.68
CA GLU A 29 0.22 15.06 0.98
C GLU A 29 -0.28 16.40 1.55
N VAL A 30 -1.31 16.35 2.38
CA VAL A 30 -1.80 17.47 3.20
C VAL A 30 -1.56 17.15 4.69
N PRO A 31 -1.50 18.18 5.56
CA PRO A 31 -1.45 17.95 7.00
C PRO A 31 -2.62 17.08 7.46
N ARG A 32 -2.37 16.15 8.37
CA ARG A 32 -3.38 15.23 8.88
C ARG A 32 -4.63 16.00 9.33
N PRO A 33 -5.81 15.72 8.76
CA PRO A 33 -7.05 16.39 9.16
C PRO A 33 -7.39 16.18 10.63
N ALA A 34 -8.02 17.18 11.25
CA ALA A 34 -8.45 17.09 12.66
C ALA A 34 -9.71 16.23 12.82
N LEU A 35 -10.67 16.40 11.92
CA LEU A 35 -11.98 15.73 11.91
C LEU A 35 -11.90 14.32 11.32
N ALA A 36 -12.83 13.46 11.70
CA ALA A 36 -12.88 12.07 11.26
C ALA A 36 -13.20 11.96 9.77
N SER A 37 -14.13 12.79 9.28
CA SER A 37 -14.49 12.91 7.86
C SER A 37 -13.27 13.11 6.96
N GLY A 38 -12.42 14.09 7.29
CA GLY A 38 -11.19 14.33 6.54
C GLY A 38 -10.14 13.22 6.71
N LYS A 39 -10.07 12.58 7.90
CA LYS A 39 -9.13 11.49 8.16
C LYS A 39 -9.44 10.24 7.32
N THR A 40 -10.69 10.01 6.92
CA THR A 40 -11.11 8.85 6.11
C THR A 40 -10.36 8.84 4.77
N ALA A 41 -10.60 9.82 3.90
CA ALA A 41 -9.93 9.91 2.60
C ALA A 41 -8.40 10.10 2.74
N TRP A 42 -7.95 10.85 3.75
CA TRP A 42 -6.51 11.05 3.98
C TRP A 42 -5.77 9.76 4.32
N ALA A 43 -6.30 8.95 5.24
CA ALA A 43 -5.68 7.67 5.59
C ALA A 43 -5.74 6.70 4.42
N MET A 44 -6.86 6.68 3.69
CA MET A 44 -7.03 5.87 2.49
C MET A 44 -5.99 6.20 1.43
N ALA A 45 -5.82 7.49 1.11
CA ALA A 45 -4.83 7.94 0.14
C ALA A 45 -3.39 7.54 0.52
N TRP A 46 -3.03 7.55 1.82
CA TRP A 46 -1.73 7.04 2.26
C TRP A 46 -1.60 5.53 2.09
N MET A 47 -2.65 4.75 2.37
CA MET A 47 -2.65 3.29 2.10
C MET A 47 -2.47 3.01 0.60
N HIS A 48 -3.10 3.80 -0.26
CA HIS A 48 -2.94 3.70 -1.72
C HIS A 48 -1.51 4.02 -2.16
N LEU A 49 -0.84 4.99 -1.52
CA LEU A 49 0.58 5.26 -1.78
C LEU A 49 1.51 4.14 -1.31
N ILE A 50 1.16 3.39 -0.26
CA ILE A 50 1.89 2.17 0.13
C ILE A 50 1.80 1.13 -0.98
N ILE A 51 0.60 0.87 -1.50
CA ILE A 51 0.37 -0.07 -2.63
C ILE A 51 1.22 0.34 -3.83
N TRP A 52 1.09 1.59 -4.27
CA TRP A 52 1.85 2.15 -5.39
C TRP A 52 3.37 1.95 -5.23
N ASN A 53 3.92 2.34 -4.07
CA ASN A 53 5.36 2.27 -3.83
C ASN A 53 5.84 0.82 -3.69
N ALA A 54 5.07 -0.04 -3.03
CA ALA A 54 5.41 -1.45 -2.85
C ALA A 54 5.44 -2.21 -4.18
N TRP A 55 4.45 -1.97 -5.05
CA TRP A 55 4.37 -2.55 -6.39
C TRP A 55 5.51 -2.06 -7.27
N LYS A 56 5.78 -0.75 -7.27
CA LYS A 56 6.90 -0.15 -8.00
C LYS A 56 8.24 -0.74 -7.57
N SER A 57 8.43 -0.95 -6.27
CA SER A 57 9.65 -1.54 -5.74
C SER A 57 9.79 -3.02 -6.12
N ALA A 58 8.71 -3.81 -5.98
CA ALA A 58 8.71 -5.21 -6.40
C ALA A 58 9.02 -5.37 -7.90
N TYR A 59 8.47 -4.48 -8.73
CA TYR A 59 8.74 -4.40 -10.18
C TYR A 59 10.21 -4.08 -10.47
N PHE A 60 10.77 -3.10 -9.76
CA PHE A 60 12.16 -2.68 -9.91
C PHE A 60 13.15 -3.80 -9.56
N TYR A 61 12.92 -4.52 -8.47
CA TYR A 61 13.82 -5.57 -7.98
C TYR A 61 13.68 -6.92 -8.67
N ALA A 62 12.70 -7.09 -9.57
CA ALA A 62 12.38 -8.37 -10.21
C ALA A 62 13.54 -9.08 -10.93
N ASP A 63 14.56 -8.34 -11.36
CA ASP A 63 15.79 -8.85 -12.00
C ASP A 63 17.07 -8.47 -11.22
N LYS A 64 16.93 -7.95 -10.00
CA LYS A 64 18.04 -7.47 -9.14
C LYS A 64 18.11 -8.28 -7.85
N ILE A 65 17.85 -9.57 -7.96
CA ILE A 65 17.76 -10.51 -6.86
C ILE A 65 19.16 -11.10 -6.62
N PRO A 66 19.77 -10.94 -5.43
CA PRO A 66 21.03 -11.59 -5.11
C PRO A 66 20.93 -13.12 -5.22
N GLU A 67 22.05 -13.76 -5.55
CA GLU A 67 22.13 -15.22 -5.57
C GLU A 67 21.68 -15.82 -4.23
N GLY A 68 20.83 -16.85 -4.29
CA GLY A 68 20.28 -17.52 -3.10
C GLY A 68 19.17 -16.75 -2.37
N ASP A 69 18.80 -15.55 -2.81
CA ASP A 69 17.87 -14.67 -2.08
C ASP A 69 16.45 -14.61 -2.68
N PHE A 70 16.18 -15.43 -3.70
CA PHE A 70 14.91 -15.46 -4.42
C PHE A 70 13.70 -15.67 -3.49
N ALA A 71 13.81 -16.53 -2.48
CA ALA A 71 12.72 -16.78 -1.55
C ALA A 71 12.29 -15.51 -0.79
N ASN A 72 13.25 -14.66 -0.42
CA ASN A 72 13.00 -13.40 0.29
C ASN A 72 12.40 -12.35 -0.64
N TYR A 73 12.93 -12.24 -1.87
CA TYR A 73 12.33 -11.39 -2.91
C TYR A 73 10.88 -11.81 -3.19
N ARG A 74 10.65 -13.10 -3.43
CA ARG A 74 9.33 -13.65 -3.76
C ARG A 74 8.34 -13.41 -2.63
N ALA A 75 8.75 -13.60 -1.38
CA ALA A 75 7.92 -13.30 -0.22
C ALA A 75 7.55 -11.82 -0.12
N TYR A 76 8.51 -10.92 -0.39
CA TYR A 76 8.22 -9.48 -0.45
C TYR A 76 7.28 -9.12 -1.60
N ALA A 77 7.52 -9.63 -2.80
CA ALA A 77 6.66 -9.36 -3.96
C ALA A 77 5.24 -9.88 -3.74
N ALA A 78 5.08 -11.09 -3.18
CA ALA A 78 3.78 -11.64 -2.80
C ALA A 78 3.09 -10.77 -1.74
N LEU A 79 3.83 -10.31 -0.71
CA LEU A 79 3.31 -9.40 0.30
C LEU A 79 2.82 -8.07 -0.32
N SER A 80 3.53 -7.52 -1.30
CA SER A 80 3.10 -6.29 -1.99
C SER A 80 1.77 -6.44 -2.72
N ILE A 81 1.53 -7.59 -3.36
CA ILE A 81 0.26 -7.87 -4.04
C ILE A 81 -0.83 -8.21 -3.02
N LYS A 82 -0.51 -9.04 -2.03
CA LYS A 82 -1.43 -9.43 -0.97
C LYS A 82 -1.93 -8.24 -0.16
N PHE A 83 -1.12 -7.20 0.05
CA PHE A 83 -1.53 -6.00 0.75
C PHE A 83 -2.74 -5.31 0.09
N LEU A 84 -2.80 -5.25 -1.24
CA LEU A 84 -3.98 -4.74 -1.95
C LEU A 84 -5.20 -5.66 -1.75
N VAL A 85 -4.99 -6.98 -1.82
CA VAL A 85 -6.07 -7.96 -1.59
C VAL A 85 -6.67 -7.79 -0.20
N ASP A 86 -5.83 -7.76 0.84
CA ASP A 86 -6.27 -7.62 2.23
C ASP A 86 -6.94 -6.26 2.50
N HIS A 87 -6.46 -5.21 1.82
CA HIS A 87 -7.02 -3.87 1.88
C HIS A 87 -8.46 -3.84 1.36
N HIS A 88 -8.69 -4.31 0.13
CA HIS A 88 -10.03 -4.38 -0.46
C HIS A 88 -10.94 -5.35 0.29
N ASP A 89 -10.40 -6.48 0.79
CA ASP A 89 -11.16 -7.40 1.64
C ASP A 89 -11.71 -6.72 2.90
N ALA A 90 -10.95 -5.80 3.50
CA ALA A 90 -11.39 -5.03 4.66
C ALA A 90 -12.46 -3.98 4.31
N GLU A 91 -12.36 -3.37 3.13
CA GLU A 91 -13.37 -2.44 2.61
C GLU A 91 -14.71 -3.13 2.38
N GLU A 92 -14.70 -4.22 1.61
CA GLU A 92 -15.89 -5.00 1.26
C GLU A 92 -16.59 -5.58 2.50
N LYS A 93 -15.81 -5.97 3.53
CA LYS A 93 -16.36 -6.54 4.76
C LYS A 93 -16.79 -5.49 5.78
N THR A 94 -16.35 -4.24 5.66
CA THR A 94 -16.54 -3.24 6.72
C THR A 94 -16.81 -1.84 6.19
N LEU A 95 -15.89 -1.21 5.47
CA LEU A 95 -16.06 0.19 5.06
C LEU A 95 -17.29 0.39 4.15
N PHE A 96 -17.39 -0.39 3.07
CA PHE A 96 -18.45 -0.22 2.09
C PHE A 96 -19.83 -0.48 2.71
N PRO A 97 -20.08 -1.60 3.41
CA PRO A 97 -21.37 -1.83 4.05
C PRO A 97 -21.78 -0.72 5.01
N MET A 98 -20.84 -0.19 5.82
CA MET A 98 -21.16 0.87 6.78
C MET A 98 -21.51 2.21 6.12
N LEU A 99 -20.91 2.53 4.97
CA LEU A 99 -21.27 3.73 4.20
C LEU A 99 -22.60 3.58 3.47
N GLU A 100 -22.85 2.40 2.90
CA GLU A 100 -24.08 2.03 2.19
C GLU A 100 -25.33 2.10 3.09
N GLU A 101 -25.19 1.92 4.41
CA GLU A 101 -26.30 2.06 5.38
C GLU A 101 -27.00 3.43 5.32
N LYS A 102 -26.25 4.51 5.04
CA LYS A 102 -26.81 5.87 4.97
C LYS A 102 -26.64 6.56 3.62
N ILE A 103 -25.79 6.03 2.75
CA ILE A 103 -25.58 6.53 1.39
C ILE A 103 -25.71 5.37 0.40
N PRO A 104 -26.92 4.84 0.17
CA PRO A 104 -27.12 3.72 -0.75
C PRO A 104 -26.60 4.02 -2.17
N GLY A 105 -25.87 3.09 -2.75
CA GLY A 105 -25.22 3.16 -4.05
C GLY A 105 -23.93 3.99 -4.08
N SER A 106 -23.44 4.47 -2.93
CA SER A 106 -22.22 5.30 -2.90
C SER A 106 -20.95 4.51 -3.24
N MET A 107 -20.93 3.20 -2.99
CA MET A 107 -19.77 2.33 -3.17
C MET A 107 -19.91 1.36 -4.36
N GLU A 108 -21.03 1.40 -5.09
CA GLU A 108 -21.28 0.51 -6.23
C GLU A 108 -20.18 0.60 -7.30
N LYS A 109 -19.68 1.81 -7.58
CA LYS A 109 -18.55 2.01 -8.51
C LYS A 109 -17.27 1.33 -8.00
N ASN A 110 -16.94 1.52 -6.72
CA ASN A 110 -15.73 0.96 -6.11
C ASN A 110 -15.79 -0.57 -6.11
N HIS A 111 -16.95 -1.14 -5.75
CA HIS A 111 -17.19 -2.57 -5.79
C HIS A 111 -17.01 -3.15 -7.21
N HIS A 112 -17.66 -2.56 -8.23
CA HIS A 112 -17.49 -3.02 -9.62
C HIS A 112 -16.04 -2.92 -10.11
N GLN A 113 -15.30 -1.89 -9.67
CA GLN A 113 -13.88 -1.79 -9.97
C GLN A 113 -13.08 -2.91 -9.30
N HIS A 114 -13.33 -3.23 -8.02
CA HIS A 114 -12.71 -4.38 -7.35
C HIS A 114 -12.94 -5.67 -8.16
N GLU A 115 -14.18 -5.95 -8.56
CA GLU A 115 -14.52 -7.13 -9.34
C GLU A 115 -13.77 -7.20 -10.68
N ALA A 116 -13.60 -6.06 -11.35
CA ALA A 116 -12.97 -5.98 -12.67
C ALA A 116 -11.51 -6.46 -12.68
N PHE A 117 -10.78 -6.34 -11.58
CA PHE A 117 -9.40 -6.81 -11.46
C PHE A 117 -9.18 -7.89 -10.40
N LEU A 118 -10.23 -8.37 -9.71
CA LEU A 118 -10.12 -9.38 -8.66
C LEU A 118 -9.45 -10.67 -9.15
N GLN A 119 -9.93 -11.21 -10.27
CA GLN A 119 -9.39 -12.44 -10.85
C GLN A 119 -7.91 -12.30 -11.28
N PRO A 120 -7.53 -11.32 -12.13
CA PRO A 120 -6.11 -11.18 -12.52
C PRO A 120 -5.19 -10.86 -11.34
N LEU A 121 -5.66 -10.15 -10.32
CA LEU A 121 -4.91 -9.91 -9.07
C LEU A 121 -4.67 -11.21 -8.30
N GLY A 122 -5.70 -12.04 -8.16
CA GLY A 122 -5.59 -13.37 -7.54
C GLY A 122 -4.65 -14.31 -8.29
N ASP A 123 -4.68 -14.30 -9.62
CA ASP A 123 -3.76 -15.08 -10.45
C ASP A 123 -2.30 -14.62 -10.32
N LEU A 124 -2.07 -13.31 -10.21
CA LEU A 124 -0.74 -12.75 -9.96
C LEU A 124 -0.22 -13.16 -8.58
N LEU A 125 -1.04 -13.06 -7.53
CA LEU A 125 -0.65 -13.48 -6.18
C LEU A 125 -0.31 -14.98 -6.16
N LYS A 126 -1.17 -15.82 -6.73
CA LYS A 126 -0.95 -17.26 -6.81
C LYS A 126 0.33 -17.61 -7.59
N TYR A 127 0.61 -16.89 -8.67
CA TYR A 127 1.88 -17.03 -9.40
C TYR A 127 3.07 -16.77 -8.46
N LEU A 128 3.06 -15.65 -7.72
CA LEU A 128 4.14 -15.30 -6.79
C LEU A 128 4.29 -16.32 -5.65
N GLU A 129 3.21 -16.89 -5.15
CA GLU A 129 3.26 -17.87 -4.06
C GLU A 129 3.84 -19.23 -4.51
N THR A 130 3.68 -19.57 -5.80
CA THR A 130 4.00 -20.91 -6.33
C THR A 130 5.23 -20.96 -7.22
N VAL A 131 5.66 -19.84 -7.81
CA VAL A 131 6.81 -19.80 -8.74
C VAL A 131 8.11 -20.18 -8.02
N THR A 132 8.89 -21.04 -8.68
CA THR A 132 10.21 -21.48 -8.23
C THR A 132 11.31 -20.67 -8.91
N VAL A 133 12.52 -20.65 -8.33
CA VAL A 133 13.64 -19.84 -8.84
C VAL A 133 14.00 -20.20 -10.30
N ASP A 134 13.92 -21.47 -10.67
CA ASP A 134 14.17 -21.98 -12.02
C ASP A 134 13.08 -21.59 -13.05
N LYS A 135 11.91 -21.19 -12.57
CA LYS A 135 10.77 -20.75 -13.39
C LYS A 135 10.51 -19.26 -13.31
N TRP A 136 11.30 -18.53 -12.52
CA TRP A 136 11.14 -17.09 -12.37
C TRP A 136 11.56 -16.39 -13.65
N ASP A 137 10.65 -15.59 -14.18
CA ASP A 137 10.93 -14.64 -15.24
C ASP A 137 10.42 -13.26 -14.83
N ALA A 138 11.36 -12.32 -14.69
CA ALA A 138 11.07 -10.95 -14.33
C ALA A 138 10.14 -10.30 -15.37
N SER A 139 10.26 -10.65 -16.65
CA SER A 139 9.43 -10.05 -17.70
C SER A 139 7.98 -10.52 -17.62
N THR A 140 7.74 -11.81 -17.35
CA THR A 140 6.40 -12.35 -17.08
C THR A 140 5.74 -11.69 -15.86
N PHE A 141 6.47 -11.50 -14.76
CA PHE A 141 5.94 -10.79 -13.59
C PHE A 141 5.58 -9.34 -13.93
N ARG A 142 6.48 -8.62 -14.60
CA ARG A 142 6.30 -7.23 -14.98
C ARG A 142 5.10 -7.03 -15.91
N ALA A 143 4.93 -7.90 -16.90
CA ALA A 143 3.78 -7.85 -17.81
C ALA A 143 2.44 -7.95 -17.05
N LYS A 144 2.35 -8.88 -16.08
CA LYS A 144 1.15 -9.03 -15.24
C LYS A 144 0.87 -7.79 -14.38
N VAL A 145 1.91 -7.12 -13.88
CA VAL A 145 1.76 -5.87 -13.14
C VAL A 145 1.36 -4.72 -14.06
N ASP A 146 1.96 -4.61 -15.25
CA ASP A 146 1.63 -3.58 -16.24
C ASP A 146 0.16 -3.65 -16.69
N ASP A 147 -0.38 -4.87 -16.86
CA ASP A 147 -1.80 -5.10 -17.22
C ASP A 147 -2.78 -4.63 -16.13
N LEU A 148 -2.35 -4.67 -14.87
CA LEU A 148 -3.17 -4.27 -13.71
C LEU A 148 -3.00 -2.80 -13.33
N LEU A 149 -1.91 -2.14 -13.74
CA LEU A 149 -1.49 -0.90 -13.09
C LEU A 149 -2.50 0.25 -13.30
N PHE A 150 -3.00 0.42 -14.53
CA PHE A 150 -3.98 1.47 -14.80
C PHE A 150 -5.33 1.24 -14.08
N PRO A 151 -6.03 0.11 -14.26
CA PRO A 151 -7.34 -0.09 -13.63
C PRO A 151 -7.26 -0.03 -12.09
N VAL A 152 -6.16 -0.51 -11.49
CA VAL A 152 -5.97 -0.37 -10.04
C VAL A 152 -5.75 1.09 -9.66
N MET A 153 -4.83 1.83 -10.31
CA MET A 153 -4.60 3.23 -9.93
C MET A 153 -5.81 4.14 -10.16
N GLU A 154 -6.59 3.88 -11.21
CA GLU A 154 -7.88 4.57 -11.46
C GLU A 154 -8.85 4.33 -10.30
N HIS A 155 -9.04 3.07 -9.91
CA HIS A 155 -9.88 2.72 -8.76
C HIS A 155 -9.42 3.39 -7.46
N LEU A 156 -8.12 3.28 -7.13
CA LEU A 156 -7.56 3.88 -5.92
C LEU A 156 -7.70 5.42 -5.90
N ALA A 157 -7.80 6.07 -7.07
CA ALA A 157 -8.06 7.50 -7.16
C ALA A 157 -9.56 7.82 -7.04
N ASP A 158 -10.41 7.06 -7.73
CA ASP A 158 -11.87 7.21 -7.75
C ASP A 158 -12.51 6.99 -6.37
N GLU A 159 -11.98 6.07 -5.58
CA GLU A 159 -12.48 5.79 -4.24
C GLU A 159 -12.38 7.03 -3.34
N LEU A 160 -11.32 7.83 -3.48
CA LEU A 160 -11.12 9.04 -2.69
C LEU A 160 -12.21 10.09 -2.93
N ASP A 161 -12.77 10.16 -4.14
CA ASP A 161 -13.92 11.02 -4.43
C ASP A 161 -15.19 10.52 -3.72
N SER A 162 -15.32 9.21 -3.53
CA SER A 162 -16.44 8.60 -2.80
C SER A 162 -16.34 8.85 -1.29
N LEU A 163 -15.11 9.02 -0.79
CA LEU A 163 -14.78 9.30 0.61
C LEU A 163 -14.62 10.80 0.92
N ASP A 164 -15.06 11.67 0.02
CA ASP A 164 -14.99 13.12 0.22
C ASP A 164 -15.72 13.57 1.51
N ALA A 165 -15.09 14.47 2.26
CA ALA A 165 -15.58 14.87 3.58
C ALA A 165 -16.95 15.57 3.53
N GLU A 166 -17.25 16.34 2.48
CA GLU A 166 -18.55 17.01 2.34
C GLU A 166 -19.66 15.99 2.06
N LYS A 167 -19.38 14.99 1.22
CA LYS A 167 -20.32 13.89 0.94
C LYS A 167 -20.62 13.08 2.19
N LEU A 168 -19.59 12.74 2.97
CA LEU A 168 -19.72 11.95 4.19
C LEU A 168 -20.49 12.73 5.27
N THR A 169 -20.13 13.98 5.52
CA THR A 169 -20.76 14.81 6.56
C THR A 169 -22.19 15.23 6.24
N ALA A 170 -22.64 15.10 4.99
CA ALA A 170 -24.04 15.27 4.62
C ALA A 170 -24.97 14.18 5.20
N LYS A 171 -24.42 13.04 5.63
CA LYS A 171 -25.19 11.85 6.06
C LYS A 171 -24.72 11.25 7.38
N PHE A 172 -23.48 11.51 7.78
CA PHE A 172 -22.88 11.01 9.02
C PHE A 172 -22.40 12.15 9.91
N SER A 173 -22.47 11.93 11.22
CA SER A 173 -21.76 12.77 12.18
C SER A 173 -20.26 12.41 12.24
N GLU A 174 -19.45 13.30 12.80
CA GLU A 174 -18.02 13.03 13.02
C GLU A 174 -17.78 11.82 13.94
N ASP A 175 -18.64 11.60 14.94
CA ASP A 175 -18.53 10.44 15.83
C ASP A 175 -18.84 9.12 15.10
N GLU A 176 -19.80 9.13 14.20
CA GLU A 176 -20.12 7.97 13.35
C GLU A 176 -18.97 7.68 12.38
N LEU A 177 -18.40 8.71 11.74
CA LEU A 177 -17.24 8.56 10.86
C LEU A 177 -16.00 8.11 11.63
N GLN A 178 -15.82 8.56 12.88
CA GLN A 178 -14.76 8.09 13.75
C GLN A 178 -14.94 6.59 14.07
N ALA A 179 -16.16 6.14 14.32
CA ALA A 179 -16.46 4.72 14.55
C ALA A 179 -16.20 3.88 13.29
N ILE A 180 -16.61 4.36 12.11
CA ILE A 180 -16.31 3.72 10.81
C ILE A 180 -14.81 3.61 10.60
N ASN A 181 -14.07 4.71 10.74
CA ASN A 181 -12.61 4.72 10.59
C ASN A 181 -11.90 3.73 11.53
N MET A 182 -12.37 3.62 12.77
CA MET A 182 -11.83 2.65 13.72
C MET A 182 -12.16 1.20 13.35
N ALA A 183 -13.38 0.93 12.89
CA ALA A 183 -13.79 -0.39 12.44
C ALA A 183 -12.98 -0.83 11.21
N THR A 184 -12.85 0.05 10.21
CA THR A 184 -12.06 -0.20 9.00
C THR A 184 -10.59 -0.44 9.34
N HIS A 185 -9.97 0.41 10.18
CA HIS A 185 -8.59 0.21 10.60
C HIS A 185 -8.37 -1.14 11.31
N LYS A 186 -9.33 -1.56 12.15
CA LYS A 186 -9.29 -2.87 12.81
C LYS A 186 -9.42 -4.02 11.81
N ALA A 187 -10.29 -3.89 10.81
CA ALA A 187 -10.44 -4.89 9.75
C ALA A 187 -9.18 -5.01 8.87
N GLN A 188 -8.47 -3.90 8.66
CA GLN A 188 -7.19 -3.86 7.94
C GLN A 188 -6.00 -4.40 8.78
N SER A 189 -6.12 -4.46 10.10
CA SER A 189 -5.03 -4.82 11.03
C SER A 189 -5.25 -6.22 11.65
N THR A 190 -5.28 -7.26 10.81
CA THR A 190 -5.60 -8.64 11.25
C THR A 190 -4.40 -9.57 11.31
N GLY A 191 -3.23 -9.15 10.79
CA GLY A 191 -2.04 -9.99 10.69
C GLY A 191 -0.98 -9.74 11.77
N ASP A 192 0.25 -10.14 11.45
CA ASP A 192 1.41 -9.97 12.31
C ASP A 192 1.90 -8.52 12.21
N SER A 193 1.75 -7.74 13.28
CA SER A 193 2.21 -6.36 13.32
C SER A 193 3.73 -6.20 13.11
N LYS A 194 4.53 -7.26 13.31
CA LYS A 194 5.97 -7.29 12.98
C LYS A 194 6.22 -7.36 11.46
N LEU A 195 5.23 -7.73 10.67
CA LEU A 195 5.27 -7.73 9.21
C LEU A 195 4.65 -6.45 8.64
N GLU A 196 3.44 -6.12 9.08
CA GLU A 196 2.65 -5.02 8.51
C GLU A 196 3.28 -3.66 8.79
N LEU A 197 3.70 -3.38 10.03
CA LEU A 197 4.23 -2.06 10.38
C LEU A 197 5.52 -1.72 9.62
N PRO A 198 6.55 -2.59 9.54
CA PRO A 198 7.72 -2.30 8.72
C PRO A 198 7.40 -2.21 7.22
N PHE A 199 6.44 -2.98 6.71
CA PHE A 199 6.01 -2.90 5.31
C PHE A 199 5.38 -1.54 4.99
N VAL A 200 4.46 -1.07 5.85
CA VAL A 200 3.81 0.25 5.75
C VAL A 200 4.85 1.37 5.79
N VAL A 201 5.74 1.37 6.79
CA VAL A 201 6.66 2.49 7.01
C VAL A 201 7.76 2.55 5.95
N GLN A 202 8.29 1.41 5.50
CA GLN A 202 9.39 1.39 4.52
C GLN A 202 8.90 1.47 3.06
N ASN A 203 7.59 1.46 2.81
CA ASN A 203 7.02 1.78 1.50
C ASN A 203 6.45 3.21 1.43
N LEU A 204 6.75 4.05 2.42
CA LEU A 204 6.43 5.47 2.39
C LEU A 204 7.69 6.33 2.51
N PRO A 205 7.69 7.54 1.94
CA PRO A 205 8.79 8.48 2.08
C PRO A 205 9.12 8.73 3.56
N PRO A 206 10.41 8.76 3.95
CA PRO A 206 10.81 9.09 5.31
C PRO A 206 10.25 10.45 5.75
N GLY A 207 9.73 10.51 6.98
CA GLY A 207 9.19 11.75 7.56
C GLY A 207 7.75 12.08 7.16
N CYS A 208 7.06 11.24 6.39
CA CYS A 208 5.63 11.41 6.17
C CYS A 208 4.81 11.28 7.48
N GLU A 209 3.65 11.92 7.50
CA GLU A 209 2.78 11.94 8.69
C GLU A 209 2.10 10.59 8.95
N PHE A 210 1.99 9.73 7.93
CA PHE A 210 1.43 8.38 8.03
C PHE A 210 2.48 7.31 8.38
N PRO A 211 2.11 6.19 9.03
CA PRO A 211 0.92 6.03 9.86
C PRO A 211 0.97 7.01 11.05
N PRO A 212 -0.15 7.51 11.60
CA PRO A 212 -0.10 8.45 12.71
C PRO A 212 0.40 7.77 13.99
N ALA A 213 1.69 7.87 14.24
CA ALA A 213 2.34 7.32 15.42
C ALA A 213 3.31 8.35 16.01
N PRO A 214 3.48 8.40 17.35
CA PRO A 214 4.50 9.24 17.97
C PRO A 214 5.86 9.00 17.34
N GLY A 215 6.67 10.05 17.17
CA GLY A 215 7.97 9.95 16.51
C GLY A 215 8.89 8.88 17.10
N PHE A 216 8.82 8.62 18.41
CA PHE A 216 9.57 7.54 19.05
C PHE A 216 9.11 6.13 18.61
N VAL A 217 7.83 5.93 18.29
CA VAL A 217 7.33 4.66 17.77
C VAL A 217 7.83 4.44 16.34
N LYS A 218 7.76 5.47 15.49
CA LYS A 218 8.25 5.39 14.10
C LYS A 218 9.77 5.24 14.02
N ASN A 219 10.52 5.97 14.85
CA ASN A 219 11.96 6.13 14.70
C ASN A 219 12.79 5.28 15.66
N ILE A 220 12.19 4.71 16.72
CA ILE A 220 12.91 3.92 17.73
C ILE A 220 12.28 2.53 17.90
N LEU A 221 11.01 2.42 18.30
CA LEU A 221 10.43 1.09 18.58
C LEU A 221 10.13 0.28 17.32
N GLY A 222 9.65 0.90 16.25
CA GLY A 222 9.42 0.25 14.94
C GLY A 222 10.67 -0.45 14.40
N PRO A 223 11.80 0.28 14.23
CA PRO A 223 13.07 -0.28 13.77
C PRO A 223 13.70 -1.32 14.68
N TRP A 224 13.53 -1.23 16.00
CA TRP A 224 14.28 -2.08 16.93
C TRP A 224 13.49 -3.25 17.53
N MET A 225 12.15 -3.22 17.53
CA MET A 225 11.31 -4.31 18.09
C MET A 225 10.52 -5.09 17.03
N PHE A 226 10.08 -4.44 15.96
CA PHE A 226 9.19 -5.05 14.96
C PHE A 226 9.94 -5.51 13.70
N TYR A 227 11.13 -4.98 13.45
CA TYR A 227 11.91 -5.20 12.23
C TYR A 227 12.47 -6.62 12.06
N TRP A 228 12.99 -7.23 13.14
CA TRP A 228 13.96 -8.34 13.03
C TRP A 228 13.40 -9.65 12.45
N LYS A 229 12.14 -9.99 12.76
CA LYS A 229 11.54 -11.28 12.35
C LYS A 229 11.54 -11.46 10.82
N TYR A 230 11.37 -10.37 10.08
CA TYR A 230 11.28 -10.36 8.62
C TYR A 230 12.35 -9.46 7.97
N ALA A 231 13.46 -9.21 8.68
CA ALA A 231 14.51 -8.28 8.25
C ALA A 231 15.04 -8.53 6.82
N HIS A 232 15.00 -9.79 6.38
CA HIS A 232 15.43 -10.22 5.05
C HIS A 232 14.54 -9.70 3.92
N LEU A 233 13.29 -9.33 4.18
CA LEU A 233 12.38 -8.77 3.17
C LEU A 233 12.65 -7.29 2.91
N TRP A 234 13.08 -6.55 3.94
CA TRP A 234 13.01 -5.10 3.96
C TRP A 234 13.94 -4.39 3.00
N LYS A 235 15.01 -5.05 2.54
CA LYS A 235 15.88 -4.54 1.45
C LYS A 235 15.15 -4.31 0.11
N TYR A 236 13.97 -4.92 -0.07
CA TYR A 236 13.16 -4.79 -1.28
C TYR A 236 12.06 -3.73 -1.19
N THR A 237 11.91 -3.07 -0.04
CA THR A 237 10.94 -1.96 0.13
C THR A 237 11.37 -0.71 -0.64
N ALA A 238 10.45 0.22 -0.89
CA ALA A 238 10.75 1.43 -1.65
C ALA A 238 11.72 2.39 -0.93
N TYR A 239 11.70 2.39 0.41
CA TYR A 239 12.51 3.21 1.30
C TYR A 239 13.12 2.32 2.40
N PRO A 240 14.03 1.40 2.03
CA PRO A 240 14.59 0.46 2.98
C PRO A 240 15.38 1.22 4.04
N TRP A 241 15.19 0.84 5.30
CA TRP A 241 16.07 1.31 6.36
C TRP A 241 17.45 0.74 6.12
N LYS A 242 18.36 1.56 5.61
CA LYS A 242 19.78 1.22 5.62
C LYS A 242 20.21 1.15 7.07
N GLN A 243 20.35 -0.07 7.61
CA GLN A 243 21.06 -0.26 8.87
C GLN A 243 22.54 0.04 8.63
N THR A 244 22.94 1.31 8.74
CA THR A 244 24.34 1.62 9.03
C THR A 244 24.53 1.36 10.52
N LEU A 245 25.04 0.17 10.86
CA LEU A 245 25.60 -0.05 12.19
C LEU A 245 26.71 1.01 12.40
N PRO A 246 26.78 1.65 13.57
CA PRO A 246 27.93 2.46 13.91
C PRO A 246 29.20 1.64 13.69
N THR A 247 30.15 2.14 12.90
CA THR A 247 31.46 1.50 12.72
C THR A 247 32.31 1.59 13.99
N THR A 248 31.83 2.34 15.00
CA THR A 248 32.42 2.46 16.32
C THR A 248 31.33 2.38 17.39
N VAL A 249 31.63 1.70 18.49
CA VAL A 249 30.80 1.74 19.70
C VAL A 249 30.85 3.17 20.26
N PRO A 250 29.71 3.83 20.56
CA PRO A 250 29.72 5.12 21.22
C PRO A 250 30.51 5.04 22.52
N ALA A 251 31.46 5.95 22.72
CA ALA A 251 32.09 6.10 24.03
C ALA A 251 31.01 6.47 25.05
N LEU A 252 31.12 5.89 26.26
CA LEU A 252 30.25 6.16 27.40
C LEU A 252 30.09 7.66 27.67
#